data_AF-A0A6A6LFB5-F1
#
_entry.id   AF-A0A6A6LFB5-F1
#
_cell.length_a   1.000
_cell.length_b   1.000
_cell.length_c   1.000
_cell.angle_alpha   90.00
_cell.angle_beta   90.00
_cell.angle_gamma   90.00
#
_symmetry.space_group_name_H-M   'P 1'
#
loop_
_entity.id
_entity.type
_entity.pdbx_description
1 polymer ?
#
loop_
_entity_poly.entity_id
_entity_poly.type
_entity_poly.pdbx_seq_one_letter_code
_entity_poly.pdbx_strand_id
1 'polypeptide(L)'
;MTNEQLVEFALGLANSNKTFMWVIRPDLVAGHTAVLPPEFVTVTKEREQQTNCRYICSEWGIGMEINSDVKRNEVESLLIELMEGDKGKEMKKKAMEWRQMAKEATASLGGSSVQNLENVINQALLSSSTD
;
A
#
# COMPACT_ATOMS: atom_id res chain seq x y z
N MET A 1 -12.76 3.86 9.64
CA MET A 1 -12.25 3.79 11.02
C MET A 1 -13.13 4.65 11.90
N THR A 2 -13.69 4.09 12.98
CA THR A 2 -14.45 4.87 13.98
C THR A 2 -13.52 5.53 15.01
N ASN A 3 -14.04 6.43 15.85
CA ASN A 3 -13.28 7.00 16.96
C ASN A 3 -12.74 5.90 17.90
N GLU A 4 -13.55 4.89 18.20
CA GLU A 4 -13.15 3.76 19.05
C GLU A 4 -12.01 2.96 18.41
N GLN A 5 -12.12 2.64 17.12
CA GLN A 5 -11.05 1.93 16.40
C GLN A 5 -9.76 2.74 16.32
N LEU A 6 -9.85 4.08 16.22
CA LEU A 6 -8.69 4.96 16.26
C LEU A 6 -7.98 4.89 17.61
N VAL A 7 -8.75 4.86 18.72
CA VAL A 7 -8.21 4.72 20.08
C VAL A 7 -7.57 3.35 20.27
N GLU A 8 -8.21 2.26 19.82
CA GLU A 8 -7.62 0.91 19.86
C GLU A 8 -6.31 0.86 19.09
N PHE A 9 -6.26 1.44 17.90
CA PHE A 9 -5.04 1.51 17.10
C PHE A 9 -3.93 2.30 17.81
N ALA A 10 -4.25 3.45 18.39
CA ALA A 10 -3.31 4.28 19.15
C ALA A 10 -2.71 3.53 20.35
N LEU A 11 -3.55 2.81 21.09
CA LEU A 11 -3.12 2.02 22.25
C LEU A 11 -2.26 0.84 21.81
N GLY A 12 -2.59 0.17 20.71
CA GLY A 12 -1.77 -0.91 20.15
C GLY A 12 -0.39 -0.43 19.71
N LEU A 13 -0.31 0.74 19.07
CA LEU A 13 0.95 1.41 18.74
C LEU A 13 1.78 1.68 20.00
N ALA A 14 1.17 2.30 21.02
CA ALA A 14 1.86 2.63 22.27
C ALA A 14 2.37 1.39 23.01
N ASN A 15 1.56 0.32 23.08
CA ASN A 15 1.94 -0.93 23.73
C ASN A 15 3.13 -1.63 23.06
N SER A 16 3.24 -1.53 21.73
CA SER A 16 4.31 -2.19 20.97
C SER A 16 5.73 -1.75 21.37
N ASN A 17 5.85 -0.56 22.00
CA ASN A 17 7.11 0.08 22.36
C ASN A 17 8.08 0.19 21.15
N LYS A 18 7.53 0.26 19.93
CA LYS A 18 8.31 0.45 18.70
C LYS A 18 8.32 1.91 18.31
N THR A 19 9.37 2.33 17.61
CA THR A 19 9.42 3.65 16.99
C THR A 19 8.50 3.69 15.77
N PHE A 20 7.57 4.64 15.74
CA PHE A 20 6.65 4.83 14.62
C PHE A 20 6.51 6.32 14.26
N MET A 21 6.11 6.59 13.02
CA MET A 21 5.61 7.89 12.58
C MET A 21 4.16 7.71 12.18
N TRP A 22 3.23 8.34 12.88
CA TRP A 22 1.80 8.20 12.62
C TRP A 22 1.21 9.47 12.02
N VAL A 23 0.76 9.39 10.78
CA VAL A 23 0.02 10.46 10.11
C VAL A 23 -1.45 10.32 10.46
N ILE A 24 -1.96 11.21 11.32
CA ILE A 24 -3.37 11.24 11.72
C ILE A 24 -4.13 12.26 10.88
N ARG A 25 -5.24 11.82 10.29
CA ARG A 25 -6.18 12.65 9.53
C ARG A 25 -7.53 12.68 10.25
N PRO A 26 -7.81 13.70 11.08
CA PRO A 26 -9.04 13.79 11.88
C PRO A 26 -10.32 13.79 11.04
N ASP A 27 -10.22 14.24 9.78
CA ASP A 27 -11.28 14.29 8.77
C ASP A 27 -11.66 12.92 8.18
N LEU A 28 -10.92 11.86 8.50
CA LEU A 28 -11.17 10.50 8.00
C LEU A 28 -11.73 9.57 9.09
N VAL A 29 -11.90 10.08 10.31
CA VAL A 29 -12.55 9.35 11.40
C VAL A 29 -14.06 9.51 11.24
N ALA A 30 -14.79 8.39 11.29
CA ALA A 30 -16.24 8.40 11.12
C ALA A 30 -16.88 9.40 12.10
N GLY A 31 -17.39 10.53 11.59
CA GLY A 31 -17.94 11.63 12.38
C GLY A 31 -17.66 13.04 11.84
N HIS A 32 -16.62 13.22 11.01
CA HIS A 32 -16.34 14.52 10.36
C HIS A 32 -16.18 14.32 8.85
N THR A 33 -17.24 14.55 8.11
CA THR A 33 -17.30 14.27 6.67
C THR A 33 -16.40 15.24 5.91
N ALA A 34 -15.38 14.72 5.22
CA ALA A 34 -14.78 15.45 4.09
C ALA A 34 -15.91 15.88 3.15
N VAL A 35 -15.90 17.13 2.69
CA VAL A 35 -16.95 17.73 1.83
C VAL A 35 -16.88 17.13 0.42
N LEU A 36 -17.13 15.84 0.30
CA LEU A 36 -17.21 15.10 -0.95
C LEU A 36 -18.62 14.54 -1.09
N PRO A 37 -19.18 14.52 -2.31
CA PRO A 37 -20.48 13.92 -2.55
C PRO A 37 -20.53 12.48 -1.99
N PRO A 38 -21.56 12.09 -1.23
CA PRO A 38 -21.68 10.74 -0.68
C PRO A 38 -21.59 9.63 -1.74
N GLU A 39 -22.09 9.91 -2.94
CA GLU A 39 -21.99 9.01 -4.09
C GLU A 39 -20.52 8.79 -4.50
N PHE A 40 -19.73 9.87 -4.58
CA PHE A 40 -18.31 9.79 -4.91
C PHE A 40 -17.55 8.94 -3.88
N VAL A 41 -17.78 9.19 -2.58
CA VAL A 41 -17.16 8.40 -1.51
C VAL A 41 -17.55 6.93 -1.63
N THR A 42 -18.82 6.63 -1.93
CA THR A 42 -19.31 5.26 -2.04
C THR A 42 -18.70 4.52 -3.23
N VAL A 43 -18.65 5.12 -4.42
CA VAL A 43 -18.07 4.49 -5.63
C VAL A 43 -16.55 4.47 -5.64
N THR A 44 -15.88 5.21 -4.75
CA THR A 44 -14.42 5.22 -4.63
C THR A 44 -13.90 4.45 -3.43
N LYS A 45 -14.76 4.15 -2.44
CA LYS A 45 -14.39 3.61 -1.12
C LYS A 45 -13.44 2.42 -1.17
N GLU A 46 -13.68 1.48 -2.08
CA GLU A 46 -12.98 0.19 -2.06
C GLU A 46 -12.18 -0.11 -3.33
N ARG A 47 -12.34 0.71 -4.40
CA ARG A 47 -11.86 0.48 -5.79
C ARG A 47 -10.74 -0.54 -5.92
N GLU A 48 -9.51 -0.08 -6.12
CA GLU A 48 -8.38 -0.97 -6.31
C GLU A 48 -7.76 -1.40 -4.98
N GLN A 49 -8.24 -0.87 -3.85
CA GLN A 49 -7.62 -1.10 -2.54
C GLN A 49 -7.72 -2.57 -2.12
N GLN A 50 -8.85 -3.22 -2.34
CA GLN A 50 -9.01 -4.65 -2.04
C GLN A 50 -8.09 -5.51 -2.90
N THR A 51 -8.04 -5.26 -4.21
CA THR A 51 -7.15 -5.96 -5.13
C THR A 51 -5.69 -5.73 -4.76
N ASN A 52 -5.29 -4.48 -4.52
CA ASN A 52 -3.92 -4.14 -4.13
C ASN A 52 -3.53 -4.78 -2.80
N CYS A 53 -4.42 -4.79 -1.80
CA CYS A 53 -4.19 -5.48 -0.53
C CYS A 53 -3.95 -6.98 -0.75
N ARG A 54 -4.79 -7.64 -1.56
CA ARG A 54 -4.65 -9.05 -1.91
C ARG A 54 -3.31 -9.33 -2.57
N TYR A 55 -2.91 -8.53 -3.57
CA TYR A 55 -1.60 -8.67 -4.23
C TYR A 55 -0.44 -8.47 -3.25
N ILE A 56 -0.46 -7.38 -2.46
CA ILE A 56 0.58 -7.08 -1.46
C ILE A 56 0.76 -8.24 -0.48
N CYS A 57 -0.33 -8.78 0.06
CA CYS A 57 -0.28 -9.81 1.10
C CYS A 57 0.01 -11.21 0.52
N SER A 58 -0.51 -11.52 -0.66
CA SER A 58 -0.59 -12.91 -1.14
C SER A 58 0.34 -13.21 -2.31
N GLU A 59 0.42 -12.28 -3.27
CA GLU A 59 1.21 -12.48 -4.49
C GLU A 59 2.64 -11.95 -4.31
N TRP A 60 2.77 -10.74 -3.78
CA TRP A 60 4.07 -10.10 -3.54
C TRP A 60 4.65 -10.51 -2.19
N GLY A 61 3.80 -10.81 -1.21
CA GLY A 61 4.20 -11.23 0.13
C GLY A 61 5.01 -10.17 0.87
N ILE A 62 4.61 -8.90 0.76
CA ILE A 62 5.30 -7.74 1.35
C ILE A 62 4.43 -6.96 2.35
N GLY A 63 3.27 -7.50 2.72
CA GLY A 63 2.38 -6.87 3.69
C GLY A 63 1.65 -7.85 4.58
N MET A 64 1.18 -7.33 5.70
CA MET A 64 0.29 -8.00 6.65
C MET A 64 -1.01 -7.22 6.73
N GLU A 65 -2.11 -7.94 6.80
CA GLU A 65 -3.45 -7.37 6.94
C GLU A 65 -3.83 -7.28 8.41
N ILE A 66 -4.54 -6.21 8.76
CA ILE A 66 -5.16 -6.01 10.08
C ILE A 66 -6.65 -6.25 9.91
N ASN A 67 -7.29 -6.90 10.88
CA ASN A 67 -8.73 -7.09 10.84
C ASN A 67 -9.49 -5.75 10.75
N SER A 68 -10.62 -5.77 10.04
CA SER A 68 -11.58 -4.67 10.01
C SER A 68 -12.10 -4.26 11.40
N ASP A 69 -12.18 -5.22 12.33
CA ASP A 69 -12.46 -5.00 13.76
C ASP A 69 -11.16 -4.78 14.52
N VAL A 70 -10.61 -3.56 14.41
CA VAL A 70 -9.31 -3.19 14.97
C VAL A 70 -9.30 -3.32 16.51
N LYS A 71 -8.37 -4.14 17.02
CA LYS A 71 -8.13 -4.33 18.46
C LYS A 71 -6.68 -4.02 18.81
N ARG A 72 -6.44 -3.34 19.93
CA ARG A 72 -5.08 -2.92 20.35
C ARG A 72 -4.08 -4.08 20.42
N ASN A 73 -4.48 -5.24 20.95
CA ASN A 73 -3.60 -6.40 21.11
C ASN A 73 -3.20 -6.98 19.74
N GLU A 74 -4.11 -6.95 18.78
CA GLU A 74 -3.81 -7.38 17.41
C GLU A 74 -2.82 -6.42 16.76
N VAL A 75 -3.08 -5.11 16.84
CA VAL A 75 -2.18 -4.07 16.32
C VAL A 75 -0.78 -4.20 16.92
N GLU A 76 -0.68 -4.35 18.25
CA GLU A 76 0.58 -4.57 18.96
C GLU A 76 1.32 -5.81 18.42
N SER A 77 0.64 -6.95 18.35
CA SER A 77 1.24 -8.21 17.90
C SER A 77 1.74 -8.13 16.45
N LEU A 78 0.98 -7.47 15.57
CA LEU A 78 1.34 -7.30 14.16
C LEU A 78 2.53 -6.37 14.00
N LEU A 79 2.62 -5.29 14.79
CA LEU A 79 3.78 -4.38 14.77
C LEU A 79 5.05 -5.08 15.24
N ILE A 80 4.96 -5.88 16.31
CA ILE A 80 6.11 -6.66 16.80
C ILE A 80 6.57 -7.66 15.74
N GLU A 81 5.65 -8.42 15.16
CA GLU A 81 5.96 -9.40 14.11
C GLU A 81 6.53 -8.74 12.85
N LEU A 82 6.00 -7.58 12.45
CA LEU A 82 6.46 -6.82 11.29
C LEU A 82 7.89 -6.27 11.48
N MET A 83 8.23 -5.82 12.68
CA MET A 83 9.50 -5.12 12.93
C MET A 83 10.63 -6.05 13.40
N GLU A 84 10.30 -7.12 14.12
CA GLU A 84 11.29 -8.01 14.76
C GLU A 84 11.08 -9.48 14.44
N GLY A 85 9.84 -9.86 14.08
CA GLY A 85 9.46 -11.22 13.75
C GLY A 85 10.05 -11.72 12.43
N ASP A 86 9.99 -13.03 12.24
CA ASP A 86 10.55 -13.66 11.06
C ASP A 86 9.74 -13.38 9.80
N LYS A 87 8.41 -13.22 9.93
CA LYS A 87 7.59 -12.76 8.80
C LYS A 87 8.01 -11.36 8.36
N GLY A 88 8.26 -10.45 9.32
CA GLY A 88 8.77 -9.11 9.06
C GLY A 88 10.07 -9.11 8.26
N LYS A 89 11.04 -9.93 8.68
CA LYS A 89 12.33 -10.10 8.00
C LYS A 89 12.16 -10.66 6.58
N GLU A 90 11.29 -11.66 6.41
CA GLU A 90 11.00 -12.25 5.10
C GLU A 90 10.36 -11.24 4.14
N MET A 91 9.34 -10.51 4.60
CA MET A 91 8.69 -9.44 3.81
C MET A 91 9.69 -8.36 3.42
N LYS A 92 10.60 -7.96 4.33
CA LYS A 92 11.66 -6.99 4.02
C LYS A 92 12.60 -7.50 2.93
N LYS A 93 12.95 -8.78 2.93
CA LYS A 93 13.76 -9.41 1.88
C LYS A 93 13.03 -9.36 0.53
N LYS A 94 11.77 -9.82 0.48
CA LYS A 94 10.94 -9.77 -0.73
C LYS A 94 10.78 -8.35 -1.27
N ALA A 95 10.56 -7.37 -0.39
CA ALA A 95 10.45 -5.97 -0.79
C ALA A 95 11.73 -5.44 -1.46
N MET A 96 12.91 -5.89 -1.00
CA MET A 96 14.19 -5.53 -1.63
C MET A 96 14.37 -6.19 -2.99
N GLU A 97 13.92 -7.43 -3.16
CA GLU A 97 13.90 -8.13 -4.46
C GLU A 97 12.97 -7.42 -5.46
N TRP A 98 11.73 -7.11 -5.05
CA TRP A 98 10.78 -6.33 -5.84
C TRP A 98 11.34 -4.95 -6.23
N ARG A 99 11.99 -4.27 -5.29
CA ARG A 99 12.67 -2.99 -5.56
C ARG A 99 13.76 -3.13 -6.62
N GLN A 100 14.54 -4.20 -6.57
CA GLN A 100 15.61 -4.43 -7.54
C GLN A 100 15.05 -4.71 -8.94
N MET A 101 14.04 -5.58 -9.04
CA MET A 101 13.36 -5.85 -10.31
C MET A 101 12.74 -4.58 -10.91
N ALA A 102 12.11 -3.74 -10.08
CA ALA A 102 11.55 -2.48 -10.53
C ALA A 102 12.63 -1.51 -11.08
N LYS A 103 13.80 -1.45 -10.43
CA LYS A 103 14.93 -0.64 -10.93
C LYS A 103 15.47 -1.15 -12.25
N GLU A 104 15.60 -2.47 -12.41
CA GLU A 104 16.07 -3.08 -13.65
C GLU A 104 15.08 -2.84 -14.79
N ALA A 105 13.79 -3.03 -14.52
CA ALA A 105 12.73 -2.79 -15.50
C ALA A 105 12.68 -1.32 -15.97
N THR A 106 13.06 -0.38 -15.10
CA THR A 106 13.06 1.07 -15.39
C THR A 106 14.44 1.63 -15.74
N ALA A 107 15.45 0.77 -15.91
CA ALA A 107 16.79 1.19 -16.28
C ALA A 107 16.81 1.82 -17.68
N SER A 108 17.51 2.95 -17.82
CA SER A 108 17.62 3.68 -19.09
C SER A 108 18.27 2.87 -20.20
N LEU A 109 19.15 1.92 -19.84
CA LEU A 109 19.74 0.96 -20.78
C LEU A 109 19.21 -0.43 -20.48
N GLY A 110 18.48 -1.01 -21.43
CA GLY A 110 18.00 -2.41 -21.34
C GLY A 110 16.77 -2.64 -20.46
N GLY A 111 16.18 -1.60 -19.86
CA GLY A 111 14.97 -1.74 -19.04
C GLY A 111 13.72 -2.04 -19.87
N SER A 112 13.00 -3.09 -19.49
CA SER A 112 11.80 -3.55 -20.21
C SER A 112 10.67 -2.52 -20.24
N SER A 113 10.49 -1.74 -19.17
CA SER A 113 9.45 -0.70 -19.12
C SER A 113 9.78 0.49 -20.01
N VAL A 114 11.08 0.84 -20.13
CA VAL A 114 11.54 1.90 -21.04
C VAL A 114 11.34 1.46 -22.50
N GLN A 115 11.74 0.23 -22.83
CA GLN A 115 11.52 -0.33 -24.17
C GLN A 115 10.02 -0.39 -24.52
N ASN A 116 9.18 -0.82 -23.59
CA ASN A 116 7.73 -0.83 -23.80
C ASN A 116 7.17 0.57 -24.04
N LEU A 117 7.65 1.57 -23.31
CA LEU A 117 7.26 2.96 -23.52
C LEU A 117 7.70 3.48 -24.90
N GLU A 118 8.95 3.22 -25.30
CA GLU A 118 9.46 3.57 -26.64
C GLU A 118 8.62 2.90 -27.74
N ASN A 119 8.25 1.63 -27.56
CA ASN A 119 7.38 0.92 -28.50
C ASN A 119 6.02 1.59 -28.65
N VAL A 120 5.39 1.99 -27.53
CA VAL A 120 4.11 2.72 -27.56
C VAL A 120 4.27 4.07 -28.27
N ILE A 121 5.35 4.82 -28.00
CA ILE A 121 5.63 6.10 -28.65
C ILE A 121 5.78 5.92 -30.16
N ASN A 122 6.57 4.94 -30.59
CA ASN A 122 6.81 4.66 -32.00
C ASN A 122 5.51 4.26 -32.71
N GLN A 123 4.69 3.42 -32.07
CA GLN A 123 3.39 3.01 -32.62
C GLN A 123 2.38 4.15 -32.67
N ALA A 124 2.33 5.01 -31.67
CA ALA A 124 1.32 6.07 -31.59
C ALA A 124 1.69 7.31 -32.40
N LEU A 125 2.98 7.67 -32.48
CA LEU A 125 3.44 8.94 -33.07
C LEU A 125 4.18 8.79 -34.39
N LEU A 126 4.82 7.64 -34.67
CA LEU A 126 5.61 7.45 -35.89
C LEU A 126 4.90 6.62 -36.96
N SER A 127 3.81 5.93 -36.62
CA SER A 127 2.98 5.19 -37.59
C SER A 127 2.19 6.11 -38.53
N SER A 128 2.00 7.38 -38.17
CA SER A 128 1.30 8.40 -38.97
C SER A 128 2.18 9.11 -40.00
N SER A 129 3.47 8.74 -40.10
CA SER A 129 4.44 9.37 -41.01
C SER A 129 4.72 8.55 -42.28
N THR A 130 3.96 7.47 -42.51
CA THR A 130 4.16 6.53 -43.63
C THR A 130 2.97 6.42 -44.60
N ASP A 131 2.06 7.39 -44.60
CA ASP A 131 1.05 7.55 -45.65
C ASP A 131 1.47 8.60 -46.69
#